data_AF-A0A5J5CEB5-F1
#
_entry.id   AF-A0A5J5CEB5-F1
#
_cell.length_a   1.000
_cell.length_b   1.000
_cell.length_c   1.000
_cell.angle_alpha   90.00
_cell.angle_beta   90.00
_cell.angle_gamma   90.00
#
_symmetry.space_group_name_H-M   'P 1'
#
loop_
_entity.id
_entity.type
_entity.pdbx_description
1 polymer ?
#
loop_
_entity_poly.entity_id
_entity_poly.type
_entity_poly.pdbx_seq_one_letter_code
_entity_poly.pdbx_strand_id
1 'polypeptide(L)' 'MGLLFKEEGSGASSGEHIPDKQKYESKTSVKSTELTIKTLTLADTGLYYCALETQ' A
#
# COMPACT_ATOMS: atom_id res chain seq x y z
N MET A 1 -9.09 5.70 9.03
CA MET A 1 -7.81 5.91 8.32
C MET A 1 -6.88 4.76 8.68
N GLY A 2 -6.72 3.79 7.80
CA GLY A 2 -5.72 2.73 7.95
C GLY A 2 -4.51 3.09 7.11
N LEU A 3 -3.31 3.00 7.69
CA LEU A 3 -2.07 3.12 6.94
C LEU A 3 -1.83 1.79 6.21
N LEU A 4 -1.64 1.84 4.89
CA LEU A 4 -1.22 0.70 4.09
C LEU A 4 0.28 0.87 3.82
N PHE A 5 1.09 -0.08 4.26
CA PHE A 5 2.52 -0.08 3.99
C PHE A 5 2.99 -1.45 3.50
N LYS A 6 3.96 -1.42 2.58
CA LYS A 6 4.60 -2.61 2.05
C LYS A 6 6.07 -2.35 1.80
N GLU A 7 6.90 -3.09 2.52
CA GLU A 7 8.36 -3.04 2.45
C GLU A 7 8.86 -3.90 1.28
N GLU A 8 9.71 -3.35 0.42
CA GLU A 8 10.45 -4.10 -0.60
C GLU A 8 11.94 -3.74 -0.47
N GLY A 9 12.73 -4.66 0.08
CA GLY A 9 14.18 -4.52 0.24
C GLY A 9 14.89 -5.80 -0.21
N SER A 10 16.07 -5.67 -0.83
CA SER A 10 16.85 -6.78 -1.43
C SER A 10 17.44 -7.79 -0.43
N GLY A 11 16.94 -7.85 0.81
CA GLY A 11 17.46 -8.74 1.86
C GLY A 11 16.68 -8.76 3.17
N ALA A 12 15.52 -8.10 3.28
CA ALA A 12 14.72 -8.05 4.51
C ALA A 12 13.37 -8.74 4.30
N SER A 13 12.85 -9.36 5.36
CA SER A 13 11.50 -9.96 5.38
C SER A 13 10.49 -8.93 4.89
N SER A 14 9.77 -9.23 3.80
CA SER A 14 8.77 -8.34 3.22
C SER A 14 7.61 -8.15 4.20
N GLY A 15 7.68 -7.07 4.98
CA GLY A 15 6.60 -6.64 5.86
C GLY A 15 5.47 -6.03 5.03
N GLU A 16 4.29 -6.64 5.08
CA GLU A 16 3.09 -6.10 4.45
C GLU A 16 1.99 -5.93 5.50
N HIS A 17 1.47 -4.71 5.63
CA HIS A 17 0.25 -4.44 6.38
C HIS A 17 -0.79 -3.82 5.46
N ILE A 18 -1.74 -4.66 5.07
CA ILE A 18 -2.94 -4.27 4.33
C ILE A 18 -4.14 -4.60 5.23
N PRO A 19 -4.83 -3.59 5.80
CA PRO A 19 -5.89 -3.80 6.79
C PRO A 19 -7.11 -4.52 6.21
N ASP A 20 -7.37 -4.41 4.90
CA ASP A 20 -8.43 -5.12 4.19
C ASP A 20 -7.91 -5.58 2.82
N LYS A 21 -7.39 -6.81 2.77
CA LYS A 21 -6.82 -7.42 1.54
C LYS A 21 -7.86 -7.74 0.47
N GLN A 22 -9.16 -7.76 0.81
CA GLN A 22 -10.22 -7.97 -0.17
C GLN A 22 -10.51 -6.67 -0.93
N LYS A 23 -10.42 -5.54 -0.22
CA LYS A 23 -10.69 -4.21 -0.78
C LYS A 23 -9.46 -3.55 -1.39
N TYR A 24 -8.31 -3.65 -0.74
CA TYR A 24 -7.07 -3.00 -1.12
C TYR A 24 -6.04 -4.04 -1.56
N GLU A 25 -5.42 -3.79 -2.70
CA GLU A 25 -4.29 -4.55 -3.21
C GLU A 25 -3.16 -3.57 -3.48
N SER A 26 -1.95 -3.88 -3.02
CA SER A 26 -0.77 -3.08 -3.31
C SER A 26 0.30 -3.94 -3.93
N LYS A 27 0.87 -3.46 -5.04
CA LYS A 27 2.02 -4.07 -5.70
C LYS A 27 3.17 -3.10 -5.62
N THR A 28 4.31 -3.59 -5.16
CA THR A 28 5.52 -2.79 -5.01
C THR A 28 6.58 -3.45 -5.87
N SER A 29 7.25 -2.64 -6.67
CA SER A 29 8.46 -2.97 -7.39
C SER A 29 9.57 -2.04 -6.91
N VAL A 30 10.80 -2.32 -7.30
CA VAL A 30 12.02 -1.60 -6.87
C VAL A 30 11.94 -0.06 -6.96
N LYS A 31 11.06 0.48 -7.82
CA LYS A 31 10.93 1.93 -8.07
C LYS A 31 9.49 2.45 -8.09
N SER A 32 8.50 1.58 -7.85
CA SER A 32 7.10 1.96 -8.04
C SER A 32 6.19 1.18 -7.11
N THR A 33 5.17 1.85 -6.60
CA THR A 33 4.11 1.24 -5.82
C THR A 33 2.79 1.55 -6.49
N GLU A 34 2.02 0.50 -6.78
CA GLU A 34 0.68 0.56 -7.30
C GLU A 34 -0.30 0.23 -6.17
N LEU A 35 -1.35 1.03 -6.03
CA LEU A 35 -2.46 0.80 -5.10
C LEU A 35 -3.75 0.62 -5.91
N THR A 36 -4.36 -0.55 -5.79
CA THR A 36 -5.63 -0.89 -6.42
C THR A 36 -6.71 -0.99 -5.35
N ILE A 37 -7.78 -0.23 -5.51
CA ILE A 37 -8.98 -0.27 -4.67
C ILE A 37 -10.08 -0.98 -5.47
N LYS A 38 -10.41 -2.23 -5.11
CA LYS A 38 -11.29 -3.11 -5.92
C LYS A 38 -12.76 -2.73 -5.85
N THR A 39 -13.23 -2.30 -4.68
CA THR A 39 -14.64 -1.95 -4.43
C THR A 39 -14.71 -0.54 -3.89
N LEU A 40 -14.71 0.41 -4.82
CA LEU A 40 -14.70 1.84 -4.51
C LEU A 40 -16.08 2.28 -4.00
N THR A 41 -16.14 2.83 -2.79
CA THR A 41 -17.36 3.39 -2.20
C THR A 41 -17.16 4.85 -1.85
N LEU A 42 -18.24 5.57 -1.54
CA LEU A 42 -18.15 6.98 -1.12
C LEU A 42 -17.22 7.16 0.09
N ALA A 43 -17.13 6.16 0.97
CA ALA A 43 -16.28 6.17 2.15
C ALA A 43 -14.78 6.11 1.84
N ASP A 44 -14.41 5.79 0.60
CA ASP A 44 -13.02 5.80 0.12
C ASP A 44 -12.60 7.16 -0.44
N THR A 45 -13.50 8.14 -0.46
CA THR A 45 -13.13 9.49 -0.90
C THR A 45 -12.26 10.15 0.16
N GLY A 46 -11.01 10.45 -0.18
CA GLY A 46 -10.04 11.05 0.74
C GLY A 46 -8.70 11.34 0.09
N LEU A 47 -7.76 11.81 0.90
CA LEU A 47 -6.37 12.01 0.48
C LEU A 47 -5.59 10.72 0.66
N TYR A 48 -4.95 10.28 -0.42
CA TYR A 48 -4.05 9.12 -0.45
C TYR A 48 -2.63 9.61 -0.62
N TYR A 49 -1.78 9.32 0.35
CA TYR A 49 -0.38 9.71 0.34
C TYR A 49 0.51 8.51 0.08
N CYS A 50 1.49 8.69 -0.80
CA CYS A 50 2.61 7.77 -0.93
C CYS A 50 3.74 8.25 0.00
N ALA A 51 4.07 7.45 0.99
CA ALA A 51 5.24 7.66 1.84
C ALA A 51 6.33 6.66 1.42
N LEU A 52 7.53 7.17 1.17
CA LEU A 52 8.72 6.36 0.89
C LEU A 52 9.73 6.66 2.00
N GLU A 53 10.09 5.66 2.79
CA GLU A 53 11.19 5.78 3.73
C GLU A 53 12.51 5.63 2.96
N THR A 54 13.31 6.69 2.94
CA THR A 54 14.66 6.69 2.36
C THR A 54 15.69 6.65 3.48
N GLN A 55 16.67 5.75 3.37
CA GLN A 55 17.80 5.70 4.29
C GLN A 55 18.77 6.86 4.06
#